data_AF-A0A7J3QEF1-F1
#
_entry.id   AF-A0A7J3QEF1-F1
#
_cell.length_a   1.000
_cell.length_b   1.000
_cell.length_c   1.000
_cell.angle_alpha   90.00
_cell.angle_beta   90.00
_cell.angle_gamma   90.00
#
_symmetry.space_group_name_H-M   'P 1'
#
loop_
_entity.id
_entity.type
_entity.pdbx_description
1 polymer ?
#
loop_
_entity_poly.entity_id
_entity_poly.type
_entity_poly.pdbx_seq_one_letter_code
_entity_poly.pdbx_strand_id
1 'polypeptide(L)'
;MEKCKEYVKPIDIEGYAIADKISSIEYITCNKNKEMIVAKLKNGETLCTPCIAKDEAELCKKVIGFYRNIVIVLNDDRYYHLAYKGYEEDTRR
;
A
#
# COMPACT_ATOMS: atom_id res chain seq x y z
N MET A 1 -20.45 -8.47 7.53
CA MET A 1 -19.64 -7.44 6.85
C MET A 1 -19.34 -6.37 7.87
N GLU A 2 -18.09 -6.28 8.36
CA GLU A 2 -17.66 -5.12 9.14
C GLU A 2 -17.95 -3.86 8.31
N LYS A 3 -18.72 -2.94 8.87
CA LYS A 3 -19.13 -1.72 8.18
C LYS A 3 -17.88 -0.85 8.01
N CYS A 4 -17.43 -0.67 6.77
CA CYS A 4 -16.47 0.36 6.40
C CYS A 4 -16.91 1.69 7.03
N LYS A 5 -16.16 2.18 8.02
CA LYS A 5 -16.48 3.43 8.72
C LYS A 5 -16.16 4.65 7.86
N GLU A 6 -15.16 4.53 6.99
CA GLU A 6 -14.68 5.62 6.15
C GLU A 6 -14.39 5.14 4.73
N TYR A 7 -14.88 5.90 3.76
CA TYR A 7 -14.62 5.69 2.35
C TYR A 7 -13.55 6.66 1.87
N VAL A 8 -12.43 6.11 1.41
CA VAL A 8 -11.27 6.86 0.94
C VAL A 8 -11.00 6.58 -0.53
N LYS A 9 -10.14 7.38 -1.16
CA LYS A 9 -9.68 7.10 -2.53
C LYS A 9 -8.57 6.06 -2.51
N PRO A 10 -8.36 5.31 -3.61
CA PRO A 10 -7.27 4.33 -3.70
C PRO A 10 -5.89 4.94 -3.38
N ILE A 11 -5.65 6.18 -3.82
CA ILE A 11 -4.38 6.88 -3.55
C ILE A 11 -4.12 7.14 -2.07
N ASP A 12 -5.16 7.27 -1.25
CA ASP A 12 -5.00 7.42 0.19
C ASP A 12 -4.45 6.11 0.80
N ILE A 13 -4.98 4.97 0.35
CA ILE A 13 -4.48 3.64 0.74
C ILE A 13 -3.03 3.45 0.28
N GLU A 14 -2.69 3.86 -0.94
CA GLU A 14 -1.31 3.83 -1.43
C GLU A 14 -0.38 4.68 -0.55
N GLY A 15 -0.81 5.88 -0.13
CA GLY A 15 -0.08 6.71 0.82
C GLY A 15 0.19 6.01 2.15
N TYR A 16 -0.81 5.30 2.71
CA TYR A 16 -0.61 4.50 3.91
C TYR A 16 0.30 3.28 3.70
N ALA A 17 0.33 2.71 2.49
CA ALA A 17 1.28 1.65 2.13
C ALA A 17 2.73 2.17 2.11
N ILE A 18 2.95 3.33 1.50
CA ILE A 18 4.25 4.02 1.46
C ILE A 18 4.76 4.29 2.88
N ALA A 19 3.88 4.73 3.76
CA ALA A 19 4.21 5.05 5.16
C ALA A 19 4.30 3.82 6.08
N ASP A 20 4.21 2.59 5.56
CA ASP A 20 4.20 1.34 6.31
C ASP A 20 3.16 1.32 7.45
N LYS A 21 1.96 1.86 7.19
CA LYS A 21 0.87 1.91 8.17
C LYS A 21 -0.17 0.82 7.98
N ILE A 22 -0.12 0.08 6.89
CA ILE A 22 -1.06 -1.01 6.59
C ILE A 22 -0.63 -2.31 7.28
N SER A 23 -1.54 -2.94 8.01
CA SER A 23 -1.35 -4.29 8.54
C SER A 23 -1.78 -5.37 7.54
N SER A 24 -2.93 -5.19 6.89
CA SER A 24 -3.49 -6.15 5.94
C SER A 24 -4.37 -5.47 4.90
N ILE A 25 -4.54 -6.13 3.75
CA ILE A 25 -5.40 -5.67 2.66
C ILE A 25 -6.23 -6.84 2.17
N GLU A 26 -7.51 -6.56 1.96
CA GLU A 26 -8.47 -7.46 1.37
C GLU A 26 -9.11 -6.81 0.14
N TYR A 27 -9.49 -7.65 -0.82
CA TYR A 27 -10.10 -7.24 -2.08
C TYR A 27 -11.45 -7.92 -2.18
N ILE A 28 -12.53 -7.13 -2.15
CA ILE A 28 -13.90 -7.63 -2.13
C ILE A 28 -14.54 -7.34 -3.48
N THR A 29 -14.98 -8.39 -4.18
CA THR A 29 -15.71 -8.23 -5.44
C THR A 29 -17.10 -7.67 -5.16
N CYS A 30 -17.38 -6.45 -5.61
CA CYS A 30 -18.70 -5.85 -5.48
C CYS A 30 -19.65 -6.37 -6.56
N ASN A 31 -19.16 -6.49 -7.80
CA ASN A 31 -19.85 -7.09 -8.93
C ASN A 31 -18.82 -7.55 -10.00
N LYS A 32 -19.28 -8.06 -11.14
CA LYS A 32 -18.39 -8.64 -12.19
C LYS A 32 -17.20 -7.75 -12.59
N ASN A 33 -17.37 -6.42 -12.58
CA ASN A 33 -16.36 -5.48 -13.07
C ASN A 33 -15.89 -4.49 -12.00
N LYS A 34 -16.35 -4.64 -10.75
CA LYS A 34 -16.01 -3.73 -9.67
C LYS A 34 -15.51 -4.43 -8.43
N GLU A 35 -14.50 -3.85 -7.82
CA GLU A 35 -13.84 -4.35 -6.62
C GLU A 35 -13.70 -3.23 -5.60
N MET A 36 -13.72 -3.59 -4.33
CA MET A 36 -13.48 -2.71 -3.19
C MET A 36 -12.20 -3.15 -2.51
N ILE A 37 -11.33 -2.20 -2.21
CA ILE A 37 -10.13 -2.42 -1.43
C ILE A 37 -10.45 -2.11 0.02
N VAL A 38 -10.16 -3.04 0.92
CA VAL A 38 -10.29 -2.88 2.36
C VAL A 38 -8.90 -2.96 2.97
N ALA A 39 -8.43 -1.84 3.53
CA ALA A 39 -7.14 -1.75 4.18
C ALA A 39 -7.33 -1.65 5.70
N LYS A 40 -6.70 -2.56 6.43
CA LYS A 40 -6.60 -2.48 7.88
C LYS A 40 -5.27 -1.82 8.24
N LEU A 41 -5.32 -0.78 9.05
CA LEU A 41 -4.17 -0.04 9.52
C LEU A 41 -3.62 -0.65 10.82
N LYS A 42 -2.34 -0.44 11.08
CA LYS A 42 -1.64 -0.91 12.29
C LYS A 42 -2.20 -0.30 13.58
N ASN A 43 -2.86 0.86 13.50
CA ASN A 43 -3.55 1.50 14.62
C ASN A 43 -4.96 0.91 14.90
N GLY A 44 -5.39 -0.09 14.12
CA GLY A 44 -6.68 -0.77 14.26
C GLY A 44 -7.81 -0.16 13.44
N GLU A 45 -7.57 0.92 12.70
CA GLU A 45 -8.58 1.51 11.80
C GLU A 45 -8.75 0.70 10.51
N THR A 46 -9.93 0.80 9.91
CA THR A 46 -10.25 0.14 8.64
C THR A 46 -10.71 1.19 7.64
N LEU A 47 -9.98 1.29 6.53
CA LEU A 47 -10.28 2.15 5.40
C LEU A 47 -10.83 1.30 4.26
N CYS A 48 -11.84 1.80 3.55
CA CYS A 48 -12.37 1.14 2.37
C CYS A 48 -12.43 2.09 1.19
N THR A 49 -12.27 1.58 -0.03
CA THR A 49 -12.64 2.34 -1.22
C THR A 49 -14.13 2.18 -1.49
N PRO A 50 -14.76 3.10 -2.26
CA PRO A 50 -15.96 2.71 -2.99
C PRO A 50 -15.66 1.53 -3.93
N CYS A 51 -16.70 0.90 -4.46
CA CYS A 51 -16.53 -0.10 -5.52
C CYS A 51 -15.99 0.59 -6.78
N ILE A 52 -14.70 0.40 -7.05
CA ILE A 52 -13.96 0.95 -8.18
C ILE A 52 -13.88 -0.08 -9.30
N ALA A 53 -13.38 0.32 -10.47
CA ALA A 53 -13.19 -0.60 -11.58
C ALA A 53 -12.10 -1.63 -11.24
N LYS A 54 -12.25 -2.86 -11.74
CA LYS A 54 -11.36 -3.98 -11.37
C LYS A 54 -9.92 -3.77 -11.86
N ASP A 55 -9.75 -3.15 -13.01
CA ASP A 55 -8.45 -2.74 -13.57
C ASP A 55 -7.77 -1.69 -12.68
N GLU A 56 -8.53 -0.71 -12.19
CA GLU A 56 -8.04 0.27 -11.21
C GLU A 56 -7.62 -0.41 -9.89
N ALA A 57 -8.43 -1.33 -9.36
CA ALA A 57 -8.09 -2.09 -8.16
C ALA A 57 -6.83 -2.96 -8.35
N GLU A 58 -6.65 -3.55 -9.53
CA GLU A 58 -5.47 -4.36 -9.84
C GLU A 58 -4.19 -3.51 -9.93
N LEU A 59 -4.28 -2.30 -10.51
CA LEU A 59 -3.18 -1.35 -10.52
C LEU A 59 -2.80 -0.94 -9.09
N CYS A 60 -3.79 -0.57 -8.27
CA CYS A 60 -3.58 -0.21 -6.87
C CYS A 60 -2.92 -1.36 -6.08
N LYS A 61 -3.35 -2.62 -6.33
CA LYS A 61 -2.73 -3.81 -5.73
C LYS A 61 -1.24 -3.94 -6.06
N LYS A 62 -0.84 -3.68 -7.30
CA LYS A 62 0.57 -3.72 -7.72
C LYS A 62 1.38 -2.62 -7.04
N VAL A 63 0.86 -1.40 -6.99
CA VAL A 63 1.50 -0.25 -6.34
C VAL A 63 1.69 -0.49 -4.84
N ILE A 64 0.65 -0.95 -4.15
CA ILE A 64 0.73 -1.24 -2.72
C ILE A 64 1.71 -2.39 -2.45
N GLY A 65 1.68 -3.46 -3.27
CA GLY A 65 2.64 -4.56 -3.16
C GLY A 65 4.09 -4.10 -3.34
N PHE A 66 4.34 -3.22 -4.30
CA PHE A 66 5.67 -2.64 -4.54
C PHE A 66 6.17 -1.87 -3.31
N TYR A 67 5.37 -0.98 -2.74
CA TYR A 67 5.79 -0.20 -1.57
C TYR A 67 6.00 -1.06 -0.33
N ARG A 68 5.15 -2.06 -0.10
CA ARG A 68 5.35 -3.01 1.02
C ARG A 68 6.67 -3.79 0.87
N ASN A 69 7.06 -4.14 -0.35
CA ASN A 69 8.35 -4.79 -0.59
C ASN A 69 9.53 -3.83 -0.41
N ILE A 70 9.44 -2.57 -0.86
CA ILE A 70 10.49 -1.57 -0.65
C ILE A 70 10.71 -1.28 0.83
N VAL A 71 9.63 -1.08 1.58
CA VAL A 71 9.71 -0.83 3.03
C VAL A 71 10.44 -1.97 3.73
N ILE A 72 10.19 -3.22 3.34
CA ILE A 72 10.93 -4.38 3.89
C ILE A 72 12.42 -4.27 3.57
N VAL A 73 12.80 -3.88 2.36
CA VAL A 73 14.21 -3.70 1.97
C VAL A 73 14.87 -2.55 2.72
N LEU A 74 14.17 -1.43 2.92
CA LEU A 74 14.72 -0.26 3.62
C LEU A 74 14.79 -0.43 5.14
N ASN A 75 13.90 -1.22 5.74
CA ASN A 75 13.89 -1.49 7.18
C ASN A 75 14.66 -2.76 7.57
N ASP A 76 15.23 -3.48 6.61
CA ASP A 76 16.16 -4.58 6.88
C ASP A 76 17.57 -4.00 7.02
N ASP A 77 18.12 -4.04 8.23
CA ASP A 77 19.47 -3.55 8.56
C ASP A 77 20.57 -4.14 7.67
N ARG A 78 20.32 -5.32 7.07
CA ARG A 78 21.24 -5.97 6.13
C ARG A 78 21.26 -5.34 4.75
N TYR A 79 20.32 -4.49 4.40
CA TYR A 79 20.27 -3.79 3.12
C TYR A 79 20.37 -2.26 3.26
N TYR A 80 20.17 -1.74 4.47
CA TYR A 80 20.31 -0.31 4.79
C TYR A 80 21.64 0.30 4.32
N HIS A 81 22.75 -0.42 4.52
CA HIS A 81 24.09 0.03 4.13
C HIS A 81 24.34 0.05 2.61
N LEU A 82 23.59 -0.75 1.83
CA LEU A 82 23.67 -0.74 0.36
C LEU A 82 22.90 0.44 -0.23
N ALA A 83 21.76 0.80 0.37
CA ALA A 83 20.98 1.97 -0.03
C ALA A 83 21.76 3.28 0.19
N TYR A 84 22.54 3.38 1.28
CA TYR A 84 23.36 4.57 1.58
C TYR A 84 24.68 4.66 0.78
N LYS A 85 25.34 3.53 0.49
CA LYS A 85 26.57 3.55 -0.32
C LYS A 85 26.37 4.13 -1.72
N GLY A 86 25.24 3.79 -2.38
CA GLY A 86 24.92 4.37 -3.69
C GLY A 86 24.69 5.88 -3.64
N TYR A 87 24.10 6.39 -2.55
CA TYR A 87 23.80 7.82 -2.41
C TYR A 87 25.06 8.68 -2.16
N GLU A 88 26.03 8.17 -1.40
CA GLU A 88 27.32 8.87 -1.20
C GLU A 88 28.19 8.88 -2.47
N GLU A 89 28.09 7.85 -3.33
CA GLU A 89 28.83 7.80 -4.59
C GLU A 89 28.27 8.75 -5.66
N ASP A 90 26.95 8.97 -5.69
CA ASP A 90 26.30 9.90 -6.63
C ASP A 90 26.44 11.38 -6.20
N THR A 91 26.49 11.67 -4.90
CA THR A 91 26.61 13.05 -4.38
C THR A 91 28.04 13.59 -4.38
N ARG A 92 29.04 12.74 -4.67
CA ARG A 92 30.45 13.14 -4.87
C ARG A 92 30.81 13.40 -6.34
N ARG A 93 29.85 13.36 -7.26
CA ARG A 93 30.03 13.71 -8.69
C ARG A 93 29.59 15.13 -9.02
#